data_AF-A0A9P1HCX9-F1
#
_entry.id   AF-A0A9P1HCX9-F1
#
_cell.length_a   1.000
_cell.length_b   1.000
_cell.length_c   1.000
_cell.angle_alpha   90.00
_cell.angle_beta   90.00
_cell.angle_gamma   90.00
#
_symmetry.space_group_name_H-M   'P 1'
#
loop_
_entity.id
_entity.type
_entity.pdbx_description
1 polymer ?
#
loop_
_entity_poly.entity_id
_entity_poly.type
_entity_poly.pdbx_seq_one_letter_code
_entity_poly.pdbx_strand_id
1 'polypeptide(L)'
;MVESGATAAEKRALAEKKLNQLIAKNRQDAKDGIATLWTEKDIAAARAGIKKKWKDPKTPKGKSYSTPAGDKAEEKAQAELLTLQAQLKTLEQHTSVNDVISKQRQDLWQTENQFTVLQEAAGRRQLTAQEKSLLAHKEETLEYKRQLADLGDKVARQQKLNQLTDQAVKFEQQQKAARAGLQAQSEGLSTREAGRQTTLQRLSESYSYNPQAQQKVLEEQKGDVRG
;
A
#
# COMPACT_ATOMS: atom_id res chain seq x y z
N MET A 1 32.63 11.45 47.97
CA MET A 1 33.53 11.16 46.83
C MET A 1 33.32 9.69 46.47
N VAL A 2 32.77 9.40 45.29
CA VAL A 2 32.59 8.01 44.84
C VAL A 2 33.91 7.58 44.22
N GLU A 3 34.56 6.59 44.83
CA GLU A 3 35.77 5.96 44.30
C GLU A 3 35.53 5.52 42.84
N SER A 4 36.27 6.14 41.92
CA SER A 4 36.24 5.79 40.50
C SER A 4 36.94 4.45 40.29
N GLY A 5 36.22 3.35 40.53
CA GLY A 5 36.69 2.02 40.17
C GLY A 5 36.85 1.89 38.65
N ALA A 6 37.98 1.34 38.19
CA ALA A 6 38.30 1.18 36.77
C ALA A 6 37.15 0.54 35.96
N THR A 7 36.93 1.04 34.75
CA THR A 7 35.88 0.58 33.84
C THR A 7 36.09 -0.88 33.41
N ALA A 8 35.04 -1.54 32.92
CA ALA A 8 35.15 -2.91 32.41
C ALA A 8 36.18 -3.01 31.26
N ALA A 9 36.26 -1.98 30.42
CA ALA A 9 37.24 -1.87 29.34
C ALA A 9 38.68 -1.72 29.87
N GLU A 10 38.91 -0.88 30.89
CA GLU A 10 40.22 -0.72 31.53
C GLU A 10 40.67 -1.99 32.23
N LYS A 11 39.75 -2.68 32.94
CA LYS A 11 40.02 -3.96 33.59
C LYS A 11 40.33 -5.07 32.58
N ARG A 12 39.66 -5.07 31.42
CA ARG A 12 39.95 -5.98 30.30
C ARG A 12 41.34 -5.71 29.73
N ALA A 13 41.66 -4.45 29.40
CA ALA A 13 42.95 -4.06 28.83
C ALA A 13 44.12 -4.39 29.78
N LEU A 14 43.95 -4.16 31.09
CA LEU A 14 44.95 -4.52 32.09
C LEU A 14 45.15 -6.04 32.18
N ALA A 15 44.06 -6.82 32.15
CA ALA A 15 44.10 -8.27 32.16
C ALA A 15 44.76 -8.85 30.90
N GLU A 16 44.47 -8.28 29.72
CA GLU A 16 45.10 -8.66 28.45
C GLU A 16 46.60 -8.33 28.44
N LYS A 17 46.99 -7.16 28.96
CA LYS A 17 48.40 -6.78 29.12
C LYS A 17 49.15 -7.76 30.02
N LYS A 18 48.55 -8.13 31.16
CA LYS A 18 49.14 -9.12 32.09
C LYS A 18 49.23 -10.51 31.45
N LEU A 19 48.21 -10.93 30.70
CA LEU A 19 48.25 -12.20 29.95
C LEU A 19 49.37 -12.21 28.91
N ASN A 20 49.56 -11.12 28.16
CA ASN A 20 50.64 -11.03 27.17
C ASN A 20 52.04 -11.10 27.81
N GLN A 21 52.23 -10.52 29.00
CA GLN A 21 53.47 -10.67 29.76
C GLN A 21 53.71 -12.12 30.19
N LEU A 22 52.68 -12.83 30.65
CA LEU A 22 52.78 -14.24 31.02
C LEU A 22 53.09 -15.13 29.82
N ILE A 23 52.51 -14.84 28.64
CA ILE A 23 52.82 -15.55 27.40
C ILE A 23 54.28 -15.34 27.00
N ALA A 24 54.79 -14.10 27.09
CA ALA A 24 56.19 -13.81 26.78
C ALA A 24 57.15 -14.53 27.73
N LYS A 25 56.83 -14.56 29.03
CA LYS A 25 57.61 -15.29 30.02
C LYS A 25 57.55 -16.81 29.78
N ASN A 26 56.37 -17.39 29.55
CA ASN A 26 56.23 -18.81 29.26
C ASN A 26 56.99 -19.23 27.99
N ARG A 27 57.05 -18.37 26.96
CA ARG A 27 57.89 -18.61 25.78
C ARG A 27 59.38 -18.67 26.10
N GLN A 28 59.84 -17.84 27.04
CA GLN A 28 61.23 -17.83 27.47
C GLN A 28 61.52 -19.05 28.35
N ASP A 29 60.69 -19.31 29.36
CA ASP A 29 60.81 -20.46 30.26
C ASP A 29 60.76 -21.79 29.49
N ALA A 30 60.02 -21.87 28.37
CA ALA A 30 60.01 -23.04 27.50
C ALA A 30 61.29 -23.21 26.67
N LYS A 31 61.95 -22.11 26.28
CA LYS A 31 63.28 -22.17 25.64
C LYS A 31 64.35 -22.62 26.64
N ASP A 32 64.21 -22.21 27.89
CA ASP A 32 65.12 -22.54 28.99
C ASP A 32 64.83 -23.94 29.59
N GLY A 33 63.84 -24.67 29.06
CA GLY A 33 63.47 -26.02 29.51
C GLY A 33 62.72 -26.09 30.84
N ILE A 34 62.30 -24.95 31.39
CA ILE A 34 61.67 -24.79 32.70
C ILE A 34 60.16 -25.07 32.64
N ALA A 35 59.50 -24.81 31.50
CA ALA A 35 58.06 -24.97 31.36
C ALA A 35 57.64 -25.47 29.98
N THR A 36 56.49 -26.14 29.89
CA THR A 36 55.87 -26.48 28.60
C THR A 36 55.34 -25.22 27.93
N LEU A 37 55.61 -25.06 26.63
CA LEU A 37 55.12 -23.93 25.83
C LEU A 37 53.59 -23.99 25.71
N TRP A 38 52.92 -22.89 26.04
CA TRP A 38 51.47 -22.79 25.89
C TRP A 38 51.07 -22.86 24.42
N THR A 39 50.03 -23.63 24.13
CA THR A 39 49.49 -23.75 22.78
C THR A 39 48.65 -22.51 22.44
N GLU A 40 48.46 -22.27 21.13
CA GLU A 40 47.57 -21.19 20.67
C GLU A 40 46.15 -21.34 21.20
N LYS A 41 45.68 -22.59 21.38
CA LYS A 41 44.37 -22.91 21.93
C LYS A 41 44.23 -22.46 23.39
N ASP A 42 45.26 -22.67 24.21
CA ASP A 42 45.24 -22.28 25.62
C ASP A 42 45.27 -20.76 25.78
N ILE A 43 46.08 -20.09 24.95
CA ILE A 43 46.14 -18.63 24.87
C ILE A 43 44.79 -18.05 24.43
N ALA A 44 44.16 -18.66 23.42
CA ALA A 44 42.85 -18.26 22.93
C ALA A 44 41.76 -18.47 24.00
N ALA A 45 41.80 -19.58 24.74
CA ALA A 45 40.89 -19.84 25.85
C ALA A 45 41.05 -18.82 26.99
N ALA A 46 42.29 -18.46 27.34
CA ALA A 46 42.58 -17.42 28.34
C ALA A 46 42.06 -16.05 27.90
N ARG A 47 42.28 -15.65 26.64
CA ARG A 47 41.74 -14.40 26.07
C ARG A 47 40.22 -14.39 26.07
N ALA A 48 39.59 -15.51 25.70
CA ALA A 48 38.14 -15.66 25.71
C ALA A 48 37.57 -15.54 27.15
N GLY A 49 38.26 -16.11 28.14
CA GLY A 49 37.92 -15.98 29.56
C GLY A 49 37.98 -14.52 30.04
N ILE A 50 39.02 -13.78 29.66
CA ILE A 50 39.17 -12.34 29.98
C ILE A 50 38.04 -11.53 29.34
N LYS A 51 37.74 -11.77 28.06
CA LYS A 51 36.64 -11.12 27.34
C LYS A 51 35.27 -11.41 27.96
N LYS A 52 35.05 -12.63 28.45
CA LYS A 52 33.79 -13.03 29.12
C LYS A 52 33.66 -12.41 30.50
N LYS A 53 34.75 -12.39 31.29
CA LYS A 53 34.78 -11.86 32.67
C LYS A 53 34.60 -10.34 32.71
N TRP A 54 35.15 -9.64 31.74
CA TRP A 54 35.07 -8.18 31.64
C TRP A 54 34.25 -7.75 30.44
N LYS A 55 33.07 -8.34 30.23
CA LYS A 55 32.16 -7.94 29.15
C LYS A 55 31.59 -6.55 29.44
N ASP A 56 31.49 -5.71 28.41
CA ASP A 56 30.86 -4.39 28.57
C ASP A 56 29.39 -4.57 28.99
N PRO A 57 28.89 -3.78 29.96
CA PRO A 57 27.48 -3.75 30.26
C PRO A 57 26.71 -3.47 28.97
N LYS A 58 25.65 -4.26 28.69
CA LYS A 58 24.74 -3.91 27.60
C LYS A 58 24.15 -2.54 27.95
N THR A 59 24.46 -1.52 27.16
CA THR A 59 23.70 -0.27 27.21
C THR A 59 22.24 -0.61 26.94
N PRO A 60 21.31 -0.34 27.87
CA PRO A 60 19.91 -0.47 27.58
C PRO A 60 19.62 0.39 26.34
N LYS A 61 19.04 -0.19 25.29
CA LYS A 61 18.48 0.63 24.22
C LYS A 61 17.46 1.54 24.89
N GLY A 62 17.70 2.85 24.90
CA GLY A 62 16.75 3.81 25.45
C GLY A 62 15.37 3.57 24.83
N LYS A 63 14.31 3.71 25.62
CA LYS A 63 12.94 3.58 25.09
C LYS A 63 12.77 4.63 24.00
N SER A 64 12.58 4.18 22.75
CA SER A 64 12.18 5.08 21.66
C SER A 64 10.86 5.75 22.04
N TYR A 65 10.75 7.04 21.77
CA TYR A 65 9.51 7.78 21.98
C TYR A 65 8.37 7.09 21.23
N SER A 66 7.24 6.92 21.92
CA SER A 66 5.99 6.40 21.37
C SER A 66 4.91 7.45 21.57
N THR A 67 4.10 7.68 20.54
CA THR A 67 2.93 8.54 20.61
C THR A 67 1.97 8.05 21.70
N PRO A 68 1.53 8.92 22.63
CA PRO A 68 0.47 8.61 23.57
C PRO A 68 -0.81 8.13 22.88
N ALA A 69 -1.54 7.20 23.52
CA ALA A 69 -2.74 6.64 22.92
C ALA A 69 -3.85 7.68 22.72
N GLY A 70 -3.96 8.67 23.62
CA GLY A 70 -4.88 9.80 23.52
C GLY A 70 -4.60 10.64 22.27
N ASP A 71 -3.36 11.13 22.13
CA ASP A 71 -2.92 11.92 20.97
C ASP A 71 -3.20 11.16 19.66
N LYS A 72 -2.88 9.86 19.60
CA LYS A 72 -3.13 9.04 18.42
C LYS A 72 -4.62 8.93 18.07
N ALA A 73 -5.49 8.83 19.08
CA ALA A 73 -6.94 8.76 18.87
C ALA A 73 -7.49 10.11 18.40
N GLU A 74 -7.03 11.21 18.98
CA GLU A 74 -7.42 12.57 18.59
C GLU A 74 -6.96 12.88 17.16
N GLU A 75 -5.69 12.59 16.83
CA GLU A 75 -5.14 12.77 15.48
C GLU A 75 -5.91 11.97 14.44
N LYS A 76 -6.30 10.72 14.76
CA LYS A 76 -7.12 9.91 13.87
C LYS A 76 -8.49 10.55 13.63
N ALA A 77 -9.16 11.02 14.68
CA ALA A 77 -10.45 11.68 14.57
C ALA A 77 -10.36 13.00 13.77
N GLN A 78 -9.27 13.77 13.96
CA GLN A 78 -9.00 14.99 13.18
C GLN A 78 -8.82 14.66 11.69
N ALA A 79 -8.06 13.61 11.36
CA ALA A 79 -7.85 13.20 9.96
C ALA A 79 -9.16 12.74 9.30
N GLU A 80 -10.01 12.01 10.02
CA GLU A 80 -11.35 11.61 9.56
C GLU A 80 -12.26 12.82 9.33
N LEU A 81 -12.26 13.80 10.25
CA LEU A 81 -13.03 15.04 10.11
C LEU A 81 -12.63 15.82 8.86
N LEU A 82 -11.33 16.04 8.64
CA LEU A 82 -10.83 16.73 7.45
C LEU A 82 -11.18 15.98 6.15
N THR A 83 -11.17 14.65 6.20
CA THR A 83 -11.53 13.81 5.05
C THR A 83 -13.01 13.97 4.70
N LEU A 84 -13.89 13.95 5.70
CA LEU A 84 -15.32 14.18 5.49
C LEU A 84 -15.60 15.60 4.99
N GLN A 85 -14.89 16.61 5.50
CA GLN A 85 -15.01 17.99 5.01
C GLN A 85 -14.58 18.12 3.54
N ALA A 86 -13.48 17.49 3.14
CA ALA A 86 -13.02 17.48 1.75
C ALA A 86 -14.01 16.77 0.81
N GLN A 87 -14.58 15.64 1.26
CA GLN A 87 -15.62 14.92 0.54
C GLN A 87 -16.89 15.77 0.38
N LEU A 88 -17.37 16.38 1.46
CA LEU A 88 -18.56 17.24 1.44
C LEU A 88 -18.37 18.41 0.47
N LYS A 89 -17.25 19.13 0.57
CA LYS A 89 -16.93 20.25 -0.32
C LYS A 89 -16.94 19.82 -1.79
N THR A 90 -16.44 18.63 -2.11
CA THR A 90 -16.43 18.17 -3.51
C THR A 90 -17.82 17.79 -3.99
N LEU A 91 -18.65 17.19 -3.12
CA LEU A 91 -20.05 16.91 -3.44
C LEU A 91 -20.86 18.19 -3.64
N GLU A 92 -20.58 19.23 -2.85
CA GLU A 92 -21.19 20.56 -3.01
C GLU A 92 -20.73 21.26 -4.31
N GLN A 93 -19.47 21.04 -4.73
CA GLN A 93 -18.90 21.57 -5.97
C GLN A 93 -19.26 20.75 -7.22
N HIS A 94 -19.88 19.59 -7.05
CA HIS A 94 -20.29 18.73 -8.16
C HIS A 94 -21.43 19.41 -8.91
N THR A 95 -21.13 19.95 -10.09
CA THR A 95 -22.06 20.83 -10.83
C THR A 95 -22.90 20.07 -11.86
N SER A 96 -22.47 18.87 -12.25
CA SER A 96 -23.07 18.10 -13.33
C SER A 96 -23.34 16.66 -12.91
N VAL A 97 -24.47 16.11 -13.35
CA VAL A 97 -24.87 14.70 -13.13
C VAL A 97 -23.82 13.70 -13.63
N ASN A 98 -22.90 14.13 -14.52
CA ASN A 98 -21.86 13.29 -15.10
C ASN A 98 -20.47 13.49 -14.50
N ASP A 99 -20.30 14.39 -13.53
CA ASP A 99 -19.02 14.54 -12.86
C ASP A 99 -18.72 13.24 -12.07
N VAL A 100 -17.47 12.78 -12.08
CA VAL A 100 -17.08 11.54 -11.38
C VAL A 100 -15.82 11.80 -10.59
N ILE A 101 -15.87 11.46 -9.29
CA ILE A 101 -14.72 11.50 -8.40
C ILE A 101 -14.12 10.10 -8.39
N SER A 102 -12.85 9.98 -8.79
CA SER A 102 -12.15 8.70 -8.69
C SER A 102 -11.82 8.35 -7.25
N LYS A 103 -11.65 7.06 -6.98
CA LYS A 103 -11.15 6.57 -5.68
C LYS A 103 -9.78 7.18 -5.37
N GLN A 104 -8.93 7.34 -6.38
CA GLN A 104 -7.59 7.90 -6.26
C GLN A 104 -7.63 9.37 -5.82
N ARG A 105 -8.64 10.14 -6.25
CA ARG A 105 -8.87 11.51 -5.76
C ARG A 105 -9.23 11.53 -4.27
N GLN A 106 -10.04 10.58 -3.81
CA GLN A 106 -10.35 10.43 -2.39
C GLN A 106 -9.11 10.03 -1.58
N ASP A 107 -8.30 9.10 -2.10
CA ASP A 107 -7.06 8.68 -1.46
C ASP A 107 -6.03 9.83 -1.37
N LEU A 108 -6.00 10.73 -2.36
CA LEU A 108 -5.17 11.94 -2.31
C LEU A 108 -5.58 12.82 -1.13
N TRP A 109 -6.87 13.14 -0.97
CA TRP A 109 -7.34 13.97 0.16
C TRP A 109 -7.05 13.32 1.51
N GLN A 110 -7.28 12.01 1.63
CA GLN A 110 -6.95 11.28 2.87
C GLN A 110 -5.45 11.42 3.21
N THR A 111 -4.59 11.31 2.21
CA THR A 111 -3.13 11.44 2.38
C THR A 111 -2.75 12.87 2.74
N GLU A 112 -3.31 13.88 2.06
CA GLU A 112 -3.12 15.30 2.36
C GLU A 112 -3.53 15.62 3.80
N ASN A 113 -4.70 15.15 4.22
CA ASN A 113 -5.23 15.35 5.57
C ASN A 113 -4.39 14.65 6.64
N GLN A 114 -3.92 13.43 6.37
CA GLN A 114 -3.00 12.72 7.26
C GLN A 114 -1.71 13.51 7.47
N PHE A 115 -1.14 14.09 6.40
CA PHE A 115 0.04 14.94 6.50
C PHE A 115 -0.22 16.25 7.24
N THR A 116 -1.39 16.88 7.05
CA THR A 116 -1.79 18.08 7.79
C THR A 116 -1.84 17.79 9.28
N VAL A 117 -2.54 16.74 9.71
CA VAL A 117 -2.60 16.34 11.12
C VAL A 117 -1.21 16.01 11.67
N LEU A 118 -0.38 15.30 10.90
CA LEU A 118 0.97 14.96 11.34
C LEU A 118 1.88 16.18 11.51
N GLN A 119 1.70 17.21 10.69
CA GLN A 119 2.40 18.49 10.84
C GLN A 119 1.92 19.26 12.07
N GLU A 120 0.63 19.27 12.35
CA GLU A 120 0.09 19.86 13.59
C GLU A 120 0.59 19.11 14.83
N ALA A 121 0.63 17.77 14.78
CA ALA A 121 1.16 16.93 15.84
C ALA A 121 2.63 17.25 16.14
N ALA A 122 3.42 17.61 15.12
CA ALA A 122 4.82 18.03 15.28
C ALA A 122 4.99 19.28 16.17
N GLY A 123 3.96 20.14 16.22
CA GLY A 123 3.92 21.33 17.09
C GLY A 123 3.39 21.05 18.49
N ARG A 124 2.64 19.96 18.70
CA ARG A 124 2.03 19.61 19.99
C ARG A 124 2.85 18.59 20.79
N ARG A 125 3.54 17.67 20.10
CA ARG A 125 4.30 16.58 20.71
C ARG A 125 5.55 16.22 19.90
N GLN A 126 6.42 15.40 20.49
CA GLN A 126 7.51 14.81 19.74
C GLN A 126 6.97 13.83 18.69
N LEU A 127 7.57 13.83 17.51
CA LEU A 127 7.32 12.83 16.49
C LEU A 127 8.23 11.61 16.69
N THR A 128 7.68 10.43 16.44
CA THR A 128 8.44 9.19 16.33
C THR A 128 9.40 9.25 15.13
N ALA A 129 10.40 8.38 15.10
CA ALA A 129 11.33 8.31 13.97
C ALA A 129 10.62 8.01 12.63
N GLN A 130 9.56 7.18 12.67
CA GLN A 130 8.76 6.84 11.51
C GLN A 130 7.96 8.04 11.01
N GLU A 131 7.31 8.78 11.91
CA GLU A 131 6.56 10.00 11.59
C GLU A 131 7.45 11.09 10.96
N LYS A 132 8.67 11.26 11.49
CA LYS A 132 9.66 12.18 10.91
C LYS A 132 10.08 11.75 9.50
N SER A 133 10.35 10.46 9.30
CA SER A 133 10.65 9.91 7.98
C SER A 133 9.49 10.10 7.01
N LEU A 134 8.25 9.92 7.48
CA LEU A 134 7.05 10.11 6.67
C LEU A 134 6.92 11.58 6.23
N LEU A 135 7.10 12.54 7.14
CA LEU A 135 7.10 13.97 6.78
C LEU A 135 8.22 14.36 5.81
N ALA A 136 9.39 13.73 5.91
CA ALA A 136 10.50 14.00 4.98
C ALA A 136 10.17 13.63 3.53
N HIS A 137 9.32 12.61 3.32
CA HIS A 137 8.86 12.19 1.99
C HIS A 137 7.47 12.73 1.63
N LYS A 138 6.97 13.75 2.35
CA LYS A 138 5.62 14.30 2.15
C LYS A 138 5.39 14.74 0.71
N GLU A 139 6.24 15.62 0.20
CA GLU A 139 6.04 16.25 -1.12
C GLU A 139 6.07 15.22 -2.24
N GLU A 140 7.05 14.32 -2.22
CA GLU A 140 7.16 13.21 -3.17
C GLU A 140 5.94 12.29 -3.13
N THR A 141 5.50 11.89 -1.92
CA THR A 141 4.30 11.05 -1.75
C THR A 141 3.06 11.74 -2.30
N LEU A 142 2.87 13.02 -2.01
CA LEU A 142 1.73 13.80 -2.49
C LEU A 142 1.75 13.97 -4.01
N GLU A 143 2.92 14.14 -4.61
CA GLU A 143 3.03 14.28 -6.06
C GLU A 143 2.62 13.01 -6.80
N TYR A 144 3.09 11.84 -6.35
CA TYR A 144 2.61 10.57 -6.89
C TYR A 144 1.10 10.38 -6.69
N LYS A 145 0.55 10.78 -5.54
CA LYS A 145 -0.89 10.71 -5.28
C LYS A 145 -1.69 11.63 -6.21
N ARG A 146 -1.18 12.83 -6.55
CA ARG A 146 -1.80 13.73 -7.54
C ARG A 146 -1.85 13.10 -8.92
N GLN A 147 -0.73 12.53 -9.37
CA GLN A 147 -0.68 11.83 -10.66
C GLN A 147 -1.67 10.66 -10.71
N LEU A 148 -1.75 9.87 -9.63
CA LEU A 148 -2.73 8.79 -9.51
C LEU A 148 -4.17 9.31 -9.55
N ALA A 149 -4.46 10.43 -8.87
CA ALA A 149 -5.78 11.05 -8.88
C ALA A 149 -6.16 11.59 -10.27
N ASP A 150 -5.23 12.24 -10.98
CA ASP A 150 -5.47 12.78 -12.31
C ASP A 150 -5.70 11.67 -13.35
N LEU A 151 -4.92 10.59 -13.30
CA LEU A 151 -5.15 9.40 -14.12
C LEU A 151 -6.45 8.70 -13.73
N GLY A 152 -6.72 8.55 -12.43
CA GLY A 152 -7.95 7.97 -11.91
C GLY A 152 -9.20 8.71 -12.41
N ASP A 153 -9.17 10.04 -12.40
CA ASP A 153 -10.30 10.86 -12.88
C ASP A 153 -10.49 10.73 -14.40
N LYS A 154 -9.39 10.63 -15.17
CA LYS A 154 -9.48 10.35 -16.62
C LYS A 154 -10.11 8.98 -16.89
N VAL A 155 -9.69 7.95 -16.16
CA VAL A 155 -10.26 6.60 -16.27
C VAL A 155 -11.74 6.61 -15.91
N ALA A 156 -12.12 7.24 -14.80
CA ALA A 156 -13.49 7.29 -14.33
C ALA A 156 -14.42 8.02 -15.32
N ARG A 157 -13.96 9.14 -15.90
CA ARG A 157 -14.67 9.83 -16.97
C ARG A 157 -14.82 8.96 -18.22
N GLN A 158 -13.76 8.28 -18.65
CA GLN A 158 -13.83 7.41 -19.84
C GLN A 158 -14.78 6.24 -19.62
N GLN A 159 -14.77 5.62 -18.44
CA GLN A 159 -15.71 4.56 -18.08
C GLN A 159 -17.16 5.08 -18.13
N LYS A 160 -17.42 6.28 -17.60
CA LYS A 160 -18.75 6.89 -17.67
C LYS A 160 -19.17 7.18 -19.12
N LEU A 161 -18.26 7.69 -19.95
CA LEU A 161 -18.52 7.90 -21.37
C LEU A 161 -18.88 6.59 -22.08
N ASN A 162 -18.11 5.53 -21.86
CA ASN A 162 -18.40 4.23 -22.45
C ASN A 162 -19.78 3.70 -21.99
N GLN A 163 -20.11 3.83 -20.70
CA GLN A 163 -21.43 3.46 -20.19
C GLN A 163 -22.57 4.26 -20.83
N LEU A 164 -22.38 5.57 -21.04
CA LEU A 164 -23.38 6.41 -21.70
C LEU A 164 -23.56 6.02 -23.16
N THR A 165 -22.47 5.71 -23.88
CA THR A 165 -22.52 5.19 -25.24
C THR A 165 -23.30 3.87 -25.31
N ASP A 166 -23.01 2.93 -24.39
CA ASP A 166 -23.73 1.65 -24.33
C ASP A 166 -25.22 1.83 -24.03
N GLN A 167 -25.56 2.79 -23.14
CA GLN A 167 -26.95 3.14 -22.85
C GLN A 167 -27.65 3.75 -24.05
N ALA A 168 -26.98 4.63 -24.80
CA ALA A 168 -27.53 5.24 -26.01
C ALA A 168 -27.84 4.18 -27.08
N VAL A 169 -26.92 3.24 -27.32
CA VAL A 169 -27.14 2.13 -28.26
C VAL A 169 -28.33 1.27 -27.83
N LYS A 170 -28.41 0.89 -26.54
CA LYS A 170 -29.53 0.11 -26.02
C LYS A 170 -30.86 0.86 -26.16
N PHE A 171 -30.87 2.16 -25.88
CA PHE A 171 -32.07 2.98 -26.03
C PHE A 171 -32.50 3.10 -27.50
N GLU A 172 -31.56 3.29 -28.42
CA GLU A 172 -31.84 3.31 -29.86
C GLU A 172 -32.44 1.97 -30.33
N GLN A 173 -31.86 0.85 -29.89
CA GLN A 173 -32.39 -0.49 -30.19
C GLN A 173 -33.81 -0.68 -29.64
N GLN A 174 -34.09 -0.22 -28.42
CA GLN A 174 -35.43 -0.26 -27.83
C GLN A 174 -36.43 0.59 -28.63
N GLN A 175 -36.03 1.78 -29.07
CA GLN A 175 -36.84 2.65 -29.91
C GLN A 175 -37.12 2.03 -31.29
N LYS A 176 -36.10 1.44 -31.93
CA LYS A 176 -36.26 0.70 -33.19
C LYS A 176 -37.24 -0.46 -33.04
N ALA A 177 -37.08 -1.26 -31.99
CA ALA A 177 -37.97 -2.37 -31.67
C ALA A 177 -39.43 -1.91 -31.44
N ALA A 178 -39.62 -0.83 -30.69
CA ALA A 178 -40.95 -0.26 -30.45
C ALA A 178 -41.61 0.21 -31.76
N ARG A 179 -40.86 0.92 -32.63
CA ARG A 179 -41.35 1.35 -33.94
C ARG A 179 -41.68 0.19 -34.86
N ALA A 180 -40.82 -0.84 -34.92
CA ALA A 180 -41.07 -2.05 -35.68
C ALA A 180 -42.32 -2.79 -35.18
N GLY A 181 -42.53 -2.84 -33.87
CA GLY A 181 -43.75 -3.41 -33.27
C GLY A 181 -45.03 -2.66 -33.65
N LEU A 182 -44.99 -1.32 -33.65
CA LEU A 182 -46.11 -0.50 -34.12
C LEU A 182 -46.38 -0.69 -35.61
N GLN A 183 -45.33 -0.76 -36.43
CA GLN A 183 -45.45 -0.98 -37.87
C GLN A 183 -46.03 -2.37 -38.17
N ALA A 184 -45.57 -3.42 -37.50
CA ALA A 184 -46.11 -4.77 -37.66
C ALA A 184 -47.59 -4.87 -37.28
N GLN A 185 -48.03 -4.18 -36.22
CA GLN A 185 -49.45 -4.07 -35.88
C GLN A 185 -50.25 -3.36 -36.99
N SER A 186 -49.69 -2.32 -37.61
CA SER A 186 -50.32 -1.61 -38.72
C SER A 186 -50.38 -2.44 -40.02
N GLU A 187 -49.44 -3.34 -40.24
CA GLU A 187 -49.36 -4.20 -41.44
C GLU A 187 -50.12 -5.53 -41.29
N GLY A 188 -50.74 -5.78 -40.14
CA GLY A 188 -51.48 -7.02 -39.87
C GLY A 188 -50.60 -8.26 -39.61
N LEU A 189 -49.29 -8.07 -39.45
CA LEU A 189 -48.36 -9.13 -39.05
C LEU A 189 -48.62 -9.54 -37.60
N SER A 190 -48.54 -10.84 -37.31
CA SER A 190 -48.66 -11.34 -35.95
C SER A 190 -47.56 -10.75 -35.07
N THR A 191 -47.92 -10.17 -33.92
CA THR A 191 -46.99 -9.63 -32.91
C THR A 191 -45.84 -10.61 -32.59
N ARG A 192 -46.09 -11.92 -32.75
CA ARG A 192 -45.12 -13.00 -32.51
C ARG A 192 -44.01 -13.08 -33.57
N GLU A 193 -44.27 -12.73 -34.83
CA GLU A 193 -43.27 -12.77 -35.91
C GLU A 193 -42.36 -11.54 -35.88
N ALA A 194 -42.95 -10.36 -35.66
CA ALA A 194 -42.20 -9.12 -35.47
C ALA A 194 -41.27 -9.18 -34.23
N GLY A 195 -41.74 -9.80 -33.14
CA GLY A 195 -40.93 -10.05 -31.96
C GLY A 195 -39.72 -10.96 -32.24
N ARG A 196 -39.89 -11.99 -33.09
CA ARG A 196 -38.80 -12.89 -33.48
C ARG A 196 -37.75 -12.19 -34.33
N GLN A 197 -38.14 -11.44 -35.36
CA GLN A 197 -37.17 -10.70 -36.19
C GLN A 197 -36.37 -9.69 -35.37
N THR A 198 -37.03 -8.96 -34.48
CA THR A 198 -36.38 -8.00 -33.57
C THR A 198 -35.35 -8.68 -32.66
N THR A 199 -35.68 -9.87 -32.14
CA THR A 199 -34.78 -10.63 -31.26
C THR A 199 -33.54 -11.12 -32.02
N LEU A 200 -33.71 -11.63 -33.24
CA LEU A 200 -32.60 -12.07 -34.09
C LEU A 200 -31.67 -10.89 -34.47
N GLN A 201 -32.23 -9.72 -34.81
CA GLN A 201 -31.42 -8.52 -35.05
C GLN A 201 -30.61 -8.11 -33.82
N ARG A 202 -31.24 -8.08 -32.63
CA ARG A 202 -30.55 -7.71 -31.39
C ARG A 202 -29.38 -8.67 -31.09
N LEU A 203 -29.61 -9.97 -31.25
CA LEU A 203 -28.56 -10.99 -31.07
C LEU A 203 -27.43 -10.81 -32.07
N SER A 204 -27.76 -10.54 -33.34
CA SER A 204 -26.76 -10.23 -34.36
C SER A 204 -25.89 -9.03 -33.98
N GLU A 205 -26.49 -7.92 -33.54
CA GLU A 205 -25.77 -6.70 -33.16
C GLU A 205 -24.93 -6.89 -31.89
N SER A 206 -25.47 -7.60 -30.89
CA SER A 206 -24.82 -7.82 -29.58
C SER A 206 -23.56 -8.66 -29.68
N TYR A 207 -23.53 -9.60 -30.63
CA TYR A 207 -22.38 -10.48 -30.88
C TYR A 207 -21.57 -10.07 -32.11
N SER A 208 -21.75 -8.87 -32.65
CA SER A 208 -21.05 -8.38 -33.85
C SER A 208 -19.52 -8.45 -33.75
N TYR A 209 -18.96 -8.29 -32.54
CA TYR A 209 -17.51 -8.40 -32.28
C TYR A 209 -17.03 -9.84 -32.03
N ASN A 210 -17.92 -10.84 -32.00
CA ASN A 210 -17.60 -12.25 -31.87
C ASN A 210 -18.45 -13.10 -32.85
N PRO A 211 -18.01 -13.23 -34.11
CA PRO A 211 -18.77 -13.92 -35.16
C PRO A 211 -19.11 -15.38 -34.84
N GLN A 212 -18.25 -16.08 -34.10
CA GLN A 212 -18.49 -17.47 -33.70
C GLN A 212 -19.59 -17.57 -32.65
N ALA A 213 -19.61 -16.67 -31.66
CA ALA A 213 -20.68 -16.61 -30.67
C ALA A 213 -22.00 -16.16 -31.29
N GLN A 214 -21.94 -15.21 -32.23
CA GLN A 214 -23.10 -14.74 -32.99
C GLN A 214 -23.77 -15.89 -33.74
N GLN A 215 -23.00 -16.70 -34.47
CA GLN A 215 -23.54 -17.85 -35.21
C GLN A 215 -24.22 -18.86 -34.28
N LYS A 216 -23.57 -19.26 -33.19
CA LYS A 216 -24.15 -20.21 -32.23
C LYS A 216 -25.47 -19.73 -31.64
N VAL A 217 -25.53 -18.48 -31.17
CA VAL A 217 -26.73 -17.93 -30.53
C VAL A 217 -27.88 -17.75 -31.52
N LEU A 218 -27.57 -17.41 -32.78
CA LEU A 218 -28.57 -17.36 -33.85
C LEU A 218 -29.08 -18.74 -34.25
N GLU A 219 -28.23 -19.78 -34.20
CA GLU A 219 -28.64 -21.17 -34.47
C GLU A 219 -29.53 -21.73 -33.36
N GLU A 220 -29.21 -21.48 -32.09
CA GLU A 220 -30.03 -21.89 -30.94
C GLU A 220 -31.45 -21.29 -31.02
N GLN A 221 -31.57 -19.98 -31.31
CA GLN A 221 -32.87 -19.32 -31.49
C GLN A 221 -33.70 -19.85 -32.67
N LYS A 222 -33.05 -20.39 -33.70
CA LYS A 222 -33.73 -21.04 -34.83
C LYS A 222 -34.09 -22.51 -34.51
N GLY A 223 -33.37 -23.15 -33.60
CA GLY A 223 -33.58 -24.53 -33.15
C GLY A 223 -34.81 -24.71 -32.25
N ASP A 224 -35.07 -23.74 -31.36
CA ASP A 224 -36.24 -23.73 -30.45
C ASP A 224 -37.60 -23.62 -31.15
N VAL A 225 -37.63 -23.44 -32.48
CA VAL A 225 -38.86 -23.36 -33.29
C VAL A 225 -39.31 -24.74 -33.81
N ARG A 226 -38.49 -25.79 -33.64
CA ARG A 226 -38.78 -27.16 -34.12
C ARG A 226 -39.26 -28.15 -33.05
N GLY A 227 -39.46 -27.72 -31.81
CA GLY A 227 -40.12 -28.50 -30.74
C GLY A 227 -41.52 -27.99 -30.45
#